data_AF-A0A844XY59-F1
#
_entry.id   AF-A0A844XY59-F1
#
_cell.length_a   1.000
_cell.length_b   1.000
_cell.length_c   1.000
_cell.angle_alpha   90.00
_cell.angle_beta   90.00
_cell.angle_gamma   90.00
#
_symmetry.space_group_name_H-M   'P 1'
#
loop_
_entity.id
_entity.type
_entity.pdbx_description
1 polymer ?
#
loop_
_entity_poly.entity_id
_entity_poly.type
_entity_poly.pdbx_seq_one_letter_code
_entity_poly.pdbx_strand_id
1 'polypeptide(L)'
;MRFAFIVAGASALALSACGGAAEDTSEAAAPAEELSVIPETLAPFGDGYPNPGDPCVRLGESEATSNYLDDSAVLVGCPSEAAAEAVGGQIVGNVEGVRLVSVPMGDANAGMVSPVGENGPAEAPAPAKAAEVKIRGANSLESKCAAKVGRETGATVIGTNRIEESEAAIAIFINVQGGEAPWQCLAYRDGTIGDIMYTGSEGAM
;
A
#
# COMPACT_ATOMS: atom_id res chain seq x y z
N MET A 1 -31.45 -16.82 84.41
CA MET A 1 -30.36 -16.40 85.33
C MET A 1 -29.67 -15.19 84.73
N ARG A 2 -29.36 -14.21 85.59
CA ARG A 2 -28.72 -12.91 85.31
C ARG A 2 -27.19 -13.04 85.19
N PHE A 3 -26.58 -11.88 84.87
CA PHE A 3 -25.16 -11.46 84.97
C PHE A 3 -24.40 -11.57 83.63
N ALA A 4 -24.22 -10.50 82.83
CA ALA A 4 -23.54 -9.21 83.04
C ALA A 4 -22.08 -9.37 83.50
N PHE A 5 -21.11 -8.92 82.70
CA PHE A 5 -20.04 -7.98 83.08
C PHE A 5 -19.15 -7.59 81.88
N ILE A 6 -18.88 -6.29 81.79
CA ILE A 6 -17.95 -5.54 80.93
C ILE A 6 -16.57 -5.48 81.60
N VAL A 7 -15.45 -5.60 80.87
CA VAL A 7 -14.10 -5.01 81.10
C VAL A 7 -13.30 -5.28 79.80
N ALA A 8 -12.93 -4.35 78.90
CA ALA A 8 -12.05 -3.16 78.96
C ALA A 8 -10.58 -3.46 79.31
N GLY A 9 -9.64 -3.33 78.35
CA GLY A 9 -8.25 -3.06 78.72
C GLY A 9 -7.11 -3.51 77.81
N ALA A 10 -6.50 -2.49 77.19
CA ALA A 10 -5.05 -2.27 77.08
C ALA A 10 -4.19 -3.09 76.11
N SER A 11 -3.77 -2.36 75.07
CA SER A 11 -2.56 -2.42 74.28
C SER A 11 -1.33 -3.10 74.92
N ALA A 12 -0.64 -3.90 74.11
CA ALA A 12 0.82 -4.00 74.15
C ALA A 12 1.36 -4.15 72.71
N LEU A 13 1.98 -3.07 72.22
CA LEU A 13 2.91 -3.09 71.10
C LEU A 13 4.14 -3.90 71.54
N ALA A 14 4.46 -4.98 70.84
CA ALA A 14 5.78 -5.60 70.88
C ALA A 14 6.23 -5.82 69.44
N LEU A 15 7.11 -4.93 68.98
CA LEU A 15 7.90 -5.13 67.76
C LEU A 15 8.86 -6.30 68.01
N SER A 16 8.50 -7.47 67.52
CA SER A 16 9.41 -8.60 67.36
C SER A 16 10.04 -8.51 65.97
N ALA A 17 11.29 -8.06 65.93
CA ALA A 17 12.14 -8.10 64.75
C ALA A 17 12.53 -9.56 64.43
N CYS A 18 11.90 -10.14 63.40
CA CYS A 18 12.48 -11.19 62.56
C CYS A 18 13.01 -10.48 61.31
N GLY A 19 14.25 -10.66 60.89
CA GLY A 19 14.78 -11.96 60.50
C GLY A 19 14.43 -12.14 59.03
N GLY A 20 15.33 -11.69 58.14
CA GLY A 20 15.07 -11.61 56.71
C GLY A 20 14.74 -12.96 56.09
N ALA A 21 13.62 -12.99 55.37
CA ALA A 21 13.39 -13.81 54.21
C ALA A 21 12.44 -12.98 53.34
N ALA A 22 12.89 -12.65 52.13
CA ALA A 22 12.05 -11.99 51.14
C ALA A 22 10.89 -12.92 50.82
N GLU A 23 9.69 -12.56 51.28
CA GLU A 23 8.46 -13.22 50.89
C GLU A 23 8.04 -12.64 49.54
N ASP A 24 8.48 -13.36 48.51
CA ASP A 24 7.85 -13.54 47.21
C ASP A 24 6.32 -13.36 47.34
N THR A 25 5.85 -12.16 47.02
CA THR A 25 4.44 -11.97 46.71
C THR A 25 4.27 -12.47 45.30
N SER A 26 3.87 -13.75 45.25
CA SER A 26 3.51 -14.51 44.06
C SER A 26 2.40 -13.78 43.30
N GLU A 27 2.78 -12.85 42.42
CA GLU A 27 2.05 -12.57 41.20
C GLU A 27 2.01 -13.91 40.46
N ALA A 28 0.82 -14.42 40.15
CA ALA A 28 0.69 -15.55 39.27
C ALA A 28 1.27 -15.12 37.92
N ALA A 29 2.56 -15.42 37.71
CA ALA A 29 3.17 -15.35 36.41
C ALA A 29 2.29 -16.22 35.51
N ALA A 30 1.58 -15.58 34.59
CA ALA A 30 1.11 -16.24 33.40
C ALA A 30 2.29 -17.08 32.87
N PRO A 31 2.06 -18.32 32.39
CA PRO A 31 3.14 -19.06 31.78
C PRO A 31 3.75 -18.12 30.74
N ALA A 32 5.04 -17.79 30.93
CA ALA A 32 5.81 -17.20 29.85
C ALA A 32 5.66 -18.21 28.73
N GLU A 33 4.87 -17.86 27.70
CA GLU A 33 4.76 -18.68 26.51
C GLU A 33 6.21 -18.93 26.09
N GLU A 34 6.65 -20.20 26.14
CA GLU A 34 7.88 -20.57 25.45
C GLU A 34 7.66 -20.05 24.03
N LEU A 35 8.44 -19.04 23.64
CA LEU A 35 8.43 -18.48 22.30
C LEU A 35 8.71 -19.65 21.38
N SER A 36 7.65 -20.26 20.86
CA SER A 36 7.76 -21.38 19.93
C SER A 36 8.50 -20.80 18.74
N VAL A 37 9.76 -21.21 18.60
CA VAL A 37 10.68 -20.60 17.64
C VAL A 37 10.09 -20.80 16.25
N ILE A 38 9.91 -19.69 15.53
CA ILE A 38 9.41 -19.73 14.17
C ILE A 38 10.48 -20.41 13.31
N PRO A 39 10.16 -21.52 12.61
CA PRO A 39 11.15 -22.28 11.85
C PRO A 39 11.83 -21.45 10.76
N GLU A 40 13.12 -21.70 10.52
CA GLU A 40 13.88 -21.04 9.43
C GLU A 40 13.31 -21.33 8.04
N THR A 41 12.56 -22.42 7.88
CA THR A 41 11.83 -22.78 6.65
C THR A 41 10.82 -21.71 6.23
N LEU A 42 10.35 -20.88 7.16
CA LEU A 42 9.46 -19.74 6.91
C LEU A 42 10.22 -18.44 6.60
N ALA A 43 11.56 -18.49 6.53
CA ALA A 43 12.44 -17.34 6.32
C ALA A 43 12.14 -16.15 7.27
N PRO A 44 12.14 -16.35 8.61
CA PRO A 44 11.87 -15.27 9.56
C PRO A 44 12.98 -14.20 9.52
N PHE A 45 12.61 -12.93 9.64
CA PHE A 45 13.57 -11.83 9.72
C PHE A 45 13.11 -10.68 10.63
N GLY A 46 14.11 -10.01 11.22
CA GLY A 46 13.91 -8.98 12.24
C GLY A 46 13.80 -9.55 13.66
N ASP A 47 13.68 -8.67 14.65
CA ASP A 47 13.72 -9.02 16.07
C ASP A 47 12.34 -8.99 16.75
N GLY A 48 11.26 -8.92 15.97
CA GLY A 48 9.88 -8.80 16.46
C GLY A 48 8.99 -7.99 15.52
N TYR A 49 7.68 -8.15 15.67
CA TYR A 49 6.64 -7.42 14.95
C TYR A 49 5.37 -7.26 15.80
N PRO A 50 4.77 -6.05 15.86
CA PRO A 50 5.18 -4.82 15.17
C PRO A 50 6.43 -4.15 15.76
N ASN A 51 6.72 -4.37 17.04
CA ASN A 51 7.89 -3.80 17.72
C ASN A 51 8.99 -4.84 17.92
N PRO A 52 10.26 -4.42 18.04
CA PRO A 52 11.33 -5.32 18.46
C PRO A 52 11.03 -5.96 19.82
N GLY A 53 11.22 -7.27 19.92
CA GLY A 53 10.92 -8.08 21.10
C GLY A 53 9.49 -8.64 21.15
N ASP A 54 8.60 -8.22 20.23
CA ASP A 54 7.27 -8.81 20.11
C ASP A 54 7.37 -10.27 19.59
N PRO A 55 6.43 -11.16 19.97
CA PRO A 55 6.54 -12.60 19.71
C PRO A 55 6.41 -13.00 18.24
N CYS A 56 5.77 -12.17 17.42
CA CYS A 56 5.65 -12.39 15.99
C CYS A 56 6.85 -11.82 15.24
N VAL A 57 7.16 -12.33 14.05
CA VAL A 57 8.23 -11.80 13.18
C VAL A 57 7.78 -11.74 11.73
N ARG A 58 8.46 -10.93 10.91
CA ARG A 58 8.17 -10.88 9.48
C ARG A 58 8.75 -12.10 8.78
N LEU A 59 8.03 -12.60 7.77
CA LEU A 59 8.42 -13.78 7.00
C LEU A 59 8.79 -13.37 5.58
N GLY A 60 9.95 -13.85 5.13
CA GLY A 60 10.47 -13.61 3.80
C GLY A 60 9.97 -14.63 2.79
N GLU A 61 10.56 -14.60 1.60
CA GLU A 61 10.28 -15.58 0.55
C GLU A 61 10.96 -16.93 0.85
N SER A 62 10.15 -17.98 0.81
CA SER A 62 10.56 -19.38 0.98
C SER A 62 9.53 -20.28 0.28
N GLU A 63 9.87 -21.55 0.06
CA GLU A 63 8.92 -22.53 -0.50
C GLU A 63 7.60 -22.61 0.31
N ALA A 64 7.68 -22.42 1.62
CA ALA A 64 6.53 -22.47 2.52
C ALA A 64 5.69 -21.17 2.52
N THR A 65 6.27 -20.02 2.16
CA THR A 65 5.62 -18.69 2.28
C THR A 65 5.24 -18.07 0.95
N SER A 66 5.80 -18.51 -0.18
CA SER A 66 5.59 -17.90 -1.51
C SER A 66 4.12 -17.73 -1.91
N ASN A 67 3.24 -18.68 -1.54
CA ASN A 67 1.80 -18.59 -1.87
C ASN A 67 1.02 -17.57 -1.03
N TYR A 68 1.63 -17.02 0.02
CA TYR A 68 1.01 -16.10 0.97
C TYR A 68 1.58 -14.68 0.91
N LEU A 69 2.69 -14.48 0.20
CA LEU A 69 3.30 -13.17 0.01
C LEU A 69 2.47 -12.36 -0.98
N ASP A 70 2.10 -11.15 -0.55
CA ASP A 70 1.28 -10.19 -1.27
C ASP A 70 2.04 -8.86 -1.27
N ASP A 71 2.08 -8.15 -2.40
CA ASP A 71 2.77 -6.86 -2.53
C ASP A 71 2.06 -5.72 -1.77
N SER A 72 0.81 -5.94 -1.36
CA SER A 72 0.00 -5.00 -0.58
C SER A 72 0.06 -5.23 0.94
N ALA A 73 0.70 -6.30 1.41
CA ALA A 73 0.72 -6.68 2.83
C ALA A 73 2.07 -7.22 3.31
N VAL A 74 2.32 -7.05 4.61
CA VAL A 74 3.44 -7.73 5.29
C VAL A 74 2.97 -9.09 5.76
N LEU A 75 3.69 -10.15 5.37
CA LEU A 75 3.47 -11.47 5.92
C LEU A 75 4.21 -11.63 7.26
N VAL A 76 3.48 -11.98 8.29
CA VAL A 76 3.94 -12.09 9.68
C VAL A 76 3.68 -13.51 10.18
N GLY A 77 4.68 -14.13 10.80
CA GLY A 77 4.57 -15.40 11.49
C GLY A 77 4.38 -15.17 12.98
N CYS A 78 3.38 -15.80 13.57
CA CYS A 78 3.10 -15.73 15.00
C CYS A 78 3.11 -17.14 15.64
N PRO A 79 3.77 -17.31 16.80
CA PRO A 79 3.95 -18.62 17.43
C PRO A 79 2.66 -19.16 18.07
N SER A 80 1.70 -18.29 18.39
CA SER A 80 0.42 -18.65 18.99
C SER A 80 -0.74 -17.93 18.29
N GLU A 81 -1.95 -18.47 18.43
CA GLU A 81 -3.17 -17.85 17.91
C GLU A 81 -3.46 -16.51 18.58
N ALA A 82 -3.25 -16.43 19.90
CA ALA A 82 -3.39 -15.17 20.64
C ALA A 82 -2.45 -14.07 20.12
N ALA A 83 -1.19 -14.41 19.82
CA ALA A 83 -0.26 -13.47 19.21
C ALA A 83 -0.69 -13.05 17.80
N ALA A 84 -1.23 -13.98 17.00
CA ALA A 84 -1.71 -13.69 15.65
C ALA A 84 -2.91 -12.72 15.65
N GLU A 85 -3.85 -12.90 16.57
CA GLU A 85 -5.01 -12.02 16.71
C GLU A 85 -4.61 -10.62 17.20
N ALA A 86 -3.63 -10.52 18.08
CA ALA A 86 -3.14 -9.24 18.62
C ALA A 86 -2.47 -8.35 17.57
N VAL A 87 -1.90 -8.94 16.50
CA VAL A 87 -1.24 -8.20 15.41
C VAL A 87 -2.24 -7.43 14.52
N GLY A 88 -3.51 -7.81 14.48
CA GLY A 88 -4.55 -7.06 13.78
C GLY A 88 -4.59 -7.22 12.25
N GLY A 89 -4.02 -8.30 11.72
CA GLY A 89 -4.11 -8.68 10.30
C GLY A 89 -5.05 -9.87 10.03
N GLN A 90 -5.08 -10.36 8.78
CA GLN A 90 -5.83 -11.55 8.41
C GLN A 90 -4.97 -12.79 8.57
N ILE A 91 -5.44 -13.79 9.31
CA ILE A 91 -4.79 -15.10 9.37
C ILE A 91 -5.03 -15.84 8.04
N VAL A 92 -3.96 -16.05 7.26
CA VAL A 92 -4.00 -16.64 5.92
C VAL A 92 -3.55 -18.11 5.88
N GLY A 93 -2.90 -18.59 6.93
CA GLY A 93 -2.42 -19.96 6.97
C GLY A 93 -1.96 -20.43 8.35
N ASN A 94 -1.62 -21.72 8.41
CA ASN A 94 -0.85 -22.33 9.48
C ASN A 94 0.18 -23.25 8.84
N VAL A 95 1.45 -23.06 9.18
CA VAL A 95 2.56 -23.88 8.69
C VAL A 95 3.44 -24.21 9.88
N GLU A 96 3.68 -25.50 10.13
CA GLU A 96 4.54 -25.97 11.24
C GLU A 96 4.11 -25.41 12.62
N GLY A 97 2.80 -25.21 12.82
CA GLY A 97 2.25 -24.65 14.06
C GLY A 97 2.27 -23.12 14.13
N VAL A 98 2.97 -22.43 13.22
CA VAL A 98 3.02 -20.96 13.14
C VAL A 98 1.79 -20.43 12.40
N ARG A 99 1.13 -19.42 12.96
CA ARG A 99 0.06 -18.68 12.25
C ARG A 99 0.69 -17.69 11.28
N LEU A 100 0.28 -17.77 10.02
CA LEU A 100 0.66 -16.79 9.00
C LEU A 100 -0.41 -15.71 8.96
N VAL A 101 -0.01 -14.46 9.17
CA VAL A 101 -0.88 -13.28 9.24
C VAL A 101 -0.47 -12.30 8.15
N SER A 102 -1.40 -11.95 7.27
CA SER A 102 -1.25 -10.89 6.28
C SER A 102 -1.70 -9.57 6.90
N VAL A 103 -0.77 -8.64 7.07
CA VAL A 103 -1.01 -7.32 7.67
C VAL A 103 -0.96 -6.26 6.57
N PRO A 104 -2.08 -5.61 6.22
CA PRO A 104 -2.10 -4.59 5.17
C PRO A 104 -1.10 -3.46 5.48
N MET A 105 -0.33 -3.02 4.49
CA MET A 105 0.69 -1.97 4.66
C MET A 105 0.12 -0.55 4.86
N GLY A 106 -1.18 -0.42 5.15
CA GLY A 106 -1.89 0.85 5.19
C GLY A 106 -1.89 1.55 3.84
N ASP A 107 -2.54 2.72 3.77
CA ASP A 107 -2.34 3.60 2.62
C ASP A 107 -0.95 4.25 2.79
N ALA A 108 -0.03 4.00 1.84
CA ALA A 108 1.27 4.64 1.81
C ALA A 108 1.18 6.19 1.71
N ASN A 109 -0.01 6.72 1.38
CA ASN A 109 -0.32 8.13 1.36
C ASN A 109 -1.02 8.63 2.64
N ALA A 110 -1.27 7.77 3.62
CA ALA A 110 -1.82 8.17 4.91
C ALA A 110 -0.86 9.16 5.61
N GLY A 111 -1.37 10.35 5.96
CA GLY A 111 -0.57 11.44 6.53
C GLY A 111 -0.01 12.43 5.51
N MET A 112 -0.07 12.11 4.21
CA MET A 112 -0.02 13.13 3.16
C MET A 112 -1.39 13.77 3.04
N VAL A 113 -1.74 14.66 3.97
CA VAL A 113 -2.82 15.61 3.73
C VAL A 113 -2.39 16.45 2.53
N SER A 114 -2.89 16.09 1.34
CA SER A 114 -2.97 17.07 0.28
C SER A 114 -3.69 18.30 0.87
N PRO A 115 -3.32 19.54 0.52
CA PRO A 115 -3.98 20.76 1.00
C PRO A 115 -5.46 20.88 0.58
N VAL A 116 -6.04 19.80 0.07
CA VAL A 116 -7.46 19.58 -0.16
C VAL A 116 -7.88 18.51 0.85
N GLY A 117 -8.51 18.93 1.96
CA GLY A 117 -8.82 18.06 3.11
C GLY A 117 -9.67 16.83 2.79
N GLU A 118 -10.04 16.04 3.81
CA GLU A 118 -10.81 14.77 3.75
C GLU A 118 -12.18 14.78 3.03
N ASN A 119 -12.53 15.88 2.35
CA ASN A 119 -13.31 15.83 1.13
C ASN A 119 -12.38 16.20 -0.03
N GLY A 120 -11.48 15.28 -0.40
CA GLY A 120 -10.92 15.34 -1.75
C GLY A 120 -12.12 15.46 -2.70
N PRO A 121 -12.05 16.26 -3.79
CA PRO A 121 -13.16 16.30 -4.74
C PRO A 121 -13.52 14.85 -4.99
N ALA A 122 -14.79 14.49 -4.67
CA ALA A 122 -15.32 13.16 -4.91
C ALA A 122 -14.71 12.70 -6.21
N GLU A 123 -14.00 11.55 -6.20
CA GLU A 123 -13.35 10.99 -7.38
C GLU A 123 -14.23 11.36 -8.55
N ALA A 124 -13.76 12.35 -9.34
CA ALA A 124 -14.67 13.08 -10.20
C ALA A 124 -15.36 11.99 -11.00
N PRO A 125 -16.70 11.85 -10.95
CA PRO A 125 -17.39 10.71 -11.52
C PRO A 125 -16.77 10.52 -12.88
N ALA A 126 -16.12 9.36 -13.09
CA ALA A 126 -15.20 9.11 -14.20
C ALA A 126 -15.70 9.91 -15.40
N PRO A 127 -14.93 10.92 -15.89
CA PRO A 127 -15.46 12.06 -16.62
C PRO A 127 -16.51 11.55 -17.59
N ALA A 128 -17.77 11.91 -17.30
CA ALA A 128 -18.95 11.32 -17.91
C ALA A 128 -18.66 11.06 -19.38
N LYS A 129 -18.47 9.78 -19.73
CA LYS A 129 -17.88 9.28 -20.98
C LYS A 129 -17.92 10.37 -22.05
N ALA A 130 -16.86 11.21 -22.10
CA ALA A 130 -16.86 12.37 -22.97
C ALA A 130 -17.20 11.84 -24.36
N ALA A 131 -18.22 12.44 -25.01
CA ALA A 131 -18.72 11.92 -26.27
C ALA A 131 -17.53 11.69 -27.20
N GLU A 132 -17.25 10.41 -27.47
CA GLU A 132 -16.00 10.00 -28.07
C GLU A 132 -15.84 10.71 -29.41
N VAL A 133 -14.80 11.54 -29.51
CA VAL A 133 -14.54 12.27 -30.74
C VAL A 133 -14.06 11.26 -31.77
N LYS A 134 -14.68 11.28 -32.95
CA LYS A 134 -14.30 10.41 -34.05
C LYS A 134 -12.81 10.57 -34.36
N ILE A 135 -12.13 9.46 -34.60
CA ILE A 135 -10.72 9.47 -34.98
C ILE A 135 -10.52 10.11 -36.36
N ARG A 136 -11.40 9.79 -37.33
CA ARG A 136 -11.35 10.29 -38.71
C ARG A 136 -12.56 11.13 -39.09
N GLY A 137 -12.38 11.97 -40.11
CA GLY A 137 -13.44 12.79 -40.72
C GLY A 137 -13.41 14.27 -40.30
N ALA A 138 -14.45 15.02 -40.62
CA ALA A 138 -14.53 16.44 -40.26
C ALA A 138 -14.62 16.61 -38.72
N ASN A 139 -13.84 17.55 -38.18
CA ASN A 139 -13.76 17.83 -36.74
C ASN A 139 -13.29 16.64 -35.88
N SER A 140 -12.59 15.70 -36.50
CA SER A 140 -12.01 14.51 -35.87
C SER A 140 -10.69 14.78 -35.17
N LEU A 141 -10.22 13.81 -34.39
CA LEU A 141 -8.88 13.83 -33.79
C LEU A 141 -7.79 13.98 -34.86
N GLU A 142 -7.92 13.29 -36.00
CA GLU A 142 -7.02 13.40 -37.14
C GLU A 142 -6.95 14.83 -37.69
N SER A 143 -8.11 15.46 -37.91
CA SER A 143 -8.16 16.84 -38.43
C SER A 143 -7.57 17.86 -37.44
N LYS A 144 -7.76 17.64 -36.13
CA LYS A 144 -7.20 18.49 -35.07
C LYS A 144 -5.69 18.31 -34.94
N CYS A 145 -5.19 17.07 -35.03
CA CYS A 145 -3.75 16.78 -35.06
C CYS A 145 -3.08 17.40 -36.27
N ALA A 146 -3.65 17.23 -37.47
CA ALA A 146 -3.15 17.88 -38.69
C ALA A 146 -3.04 19.41 -38.50
N ALA A 147 -4.08 20.04 -37.93
CA ALA A 147 -4.06 21.47 -37.66
C ALA A 147 -2.98 21.88 -36.65
N LYS A 148 -2.73 21.10 -35.59
CA LYS A 148 -1.67 21.38 -34.61
C LYS A 148 -0.28 21.26 -35.25
N VAL A 149 -0.02 20.16 -35.96
CA VAL A 149 1.24 19.93 -36.69
C VAL A 149 1.51 21.05 -37.68
N GLY A 150 0.53 21.44 -38.50
CA GLY A 150 0.70 22.55 -39.45
C GLY A 150 1.01 23.89 -38.77
N ARG A 151 0.39 24.18 -37.62
CA ARG A 151 0.67 25.41 -36.86
C ARG A 151 2.06 25.42 -36.22
N GLU A 152 2.50 24.31 -35.65
CA GLU A 152 3.78 24.23 -34.94
C GLU A 152 4.97 24.12 -35.89
N THR A 153 4.82 23.39 -37.00
CA THR A 153 5.88 23.24 -38.00
C THR A 153 5.94 24.38 -39.01
N GLY A 154 4.84 25.12 -39.18
CA GLY A 154 4.68 26.10 -40.26
C GLY A 154 4.62 25.47 -41.67
N ALA A 155 4.67 24.14 -41.77
CA ALA A 155 4.70 23.42 -43.02
C ALA A 155 3.29 23.02 -43.49
N THR A 156 3.11 22.88 -44.80
CA THR A 156 1.86 22.39 -45.39
C THR A 156 1.67 20.92 -45.02
N VAL A 157 0.56 20.58 -44.36
CA VAL A 157 0.20 19.18 -44.10
C VAL A 157 -0.20 18.50 -45.42
N ILE A 158 0.46 17.39 -45.75
CA ILE A 158 0.19 16.60 -46.97
C ILE A 158 -0.86 15.52 -46.69
N GLY A 159 -0.87 14.97 -45.48
CA GLY A 159 -1.88 13.99 -45.07
C GLY A 159 -1.41 13.11 -43.92
N THR A 160 -2.30 12.20 -43.50
CA THR A 160 -2.02 11.23 -42.44
C THR A 160 -1.31 10.01 -43.01
N ASN A 161 -0.17 9.66 -42.42
CA ASN A 161 0.62 8.48 -42.74
C ASN A 161 -0.04 7.21 -42.17
N ARG A 162 -0.26 7.20 -40.84
CA ARG A 162 -0.88 6.09 -40.11
C ARG A 162 -1.48 6.56 -38.79
N ILE A 163 -2.34 5.72 -38.22
CA ILE A 163 -2.98 5.93 -36.92
C ILE A 163 -2.80 4.66 -36.11
N GLU A 164 -2.31 4.79 -34.88
CA GLU A 164 -2.13 3.71 -33.91
C GLU A 164 -2.99 4.00 -32.68
N GLU A 165 -3.89 3.08 -32.35
CA GLU A 165 -4.82 3.23 -31.24
C GLU A 165 -4.33 2.45 -30.02
N SER A 166 -4.36 3.09 -28.86
CA SER A 166 -4.11 2.48 -27.56
C SER A 166 -5.19 2.92 -26.57
N GLU A 167 -5.30 2.20 -25.45
CA GLU A 167 -6.18 2.58 -24.34
C GLU A 167 -5.75 3.91 -23.71
N ALA A 168 -4.44 4.21 -23.74
CA ALA A 168 -3.90 5.43 -23.17
C ALA A 168 -4.04 6.66 -24.10
N ALA A 169 -3.81 6.48 -25.41
CA ALA A 169 -3.87 7.55 -26.40
C ALA A 169 -3.94 7.00 -27.83
N ILE A 170 -4.30 7.87 -28.79
CA ILE A 170 -4.29 7.59 -30.22
C ILE A 170 -3.11 8.37 -30.83
N ALA A 171 -2.11 7.66 -31.35
CA ALA A 171 -0.97 8.25 -32.04
C ALA A 171 -1.28 8.41 -33.53
N ILE A 172 -1.28 9.66 -34.00
CA ILE A 172 -1.58 10.02 -35.39
C ILE A 172 -0.30 10.56 -36.03
N PHE A 173 0.17 9.89 -37.08
CA PHE A 173 1.40 10.25 -37.78
C PHE A 173 1.05 11.09 -39.00
N ILE A 174 1.51 12.34 -39.04
CA ILE A 174 1.16 13.35 -40.06
C ILE A 174 2.38 13.65 -40.93
N ASN A 175 2.23 13.53 -42.25
CA ASN A 175 3.22 13.97 -43.22
C ASN A 175 3.06 15.46 -43.50
N VAL A 176 4.17 16.19 -43.53
CA VAL A 176 4.24 17.60 -43.93
C VAL A 176 5.13 17.77 -45.16
N GLN A 177 4.93 18.84 -45.90
CA GLN A 177 5.73 19.17 -47.08
C GLN A 177 7.17 19.47 -46.68
N GLY A 178 8.10 18.75 -47.32
CA GLY A 178 9.53 18.85 -47.02
C GLY A 178 9.98 18.08 -45.78
N GLY A 179 9.09 17.36 -45.08
CA GLY A 179 9.45 16.48 -43.97
C GLY A 179 9.98 15.13 -44.46
N GLU A 180 11.11 14.69 -43.92
CA GLU A 180 11.70 13.38 -44.24
C GLU A 180 11.02 12.23 -43.47
N ALA A 181 10.41 12.55 -42.33
CA ALA A 181 9.64 11.64 -41.49
C ALA A 181 8.31 12.28 -41.06
N PRO A 182 7.29 11.47 -40.71
CA PRO A 182 6.04 12.00 -40.18
C PRO A 182 6.23 12.62 -38.79
N TRP A 183 5.35 13.57 -38.46
CA TRP A 183 5.18 14.07 -37.10
C TRP A 183 4.17 13.20 -36.36
N GLN A 184 4.52 12.69 -35.19
CA GLN A 184 3.59 12.00 -34.32
C GLN A 184 2.82 13.03 -33.49
N CYS A 185 1.51 12.93 -33.47
CA CYS A 185 0.61 13.69 -32.63
C CYS A 185 -0.15 12.73 -31.71
N LEU A 186 -0.14 12.99 -30.40
CA LEU A 186 -0.95 12.23 -29.45
C LEU A 186 -2.33 12.87 -29.31
N ALA A 187 -3.39 12.09 -29.47
CA ALA A 187 -4.77 12.53 -29.29
C ALA A 187 -5.52 11.62 -28.30
N TYR A 188 -6.41 12.21 -27.52
CA TYR A 188 -7.21 11.50 -26.52
C TYR A 188 -8.68 11.45 -26.97
N ARG A 189 -9.40 10.40 -26.55
CA ARG A 189 -10.79 10.12 -26.99
C ARG A 189 -11.79 11.19 -26.55
N ASP A 190 -11.44 11.97 -25.53
CA ASP A 190 -12.18 13.14 -25.05
C ASP A 190 -12.09 14.35 -26.01
N GLY A 191 -11.26 14.27 -27.05
CA GLY A 191 -11.05 15.36 -28.00
C GLY A 191 -9.82 16.22 -27.75
N THR A 192 -9.07 15.94 -26.67
CA THR A 192 -7.84 16.64 -26.30
C THR A 192 -6.69 16.24 -27.22
N ILE A 193 -5.87 17.22 -27.63
CA ILE A 193 -4.68 17.00 -28.45
C ILE A 193 -3.45 17.27 -27.58
N GLY A 194 -2.64 16.24 -27.37
CA GLY A 194 -1.39 16.30 -26.64
C GLY A 194 -0.23 16.83 -27.47
N ASP A 195 0.98 16.43 -27.07
CA ASP A 195 2.20 16.89 -27.71
C ASP A 195 2.38 16.31 -29.12
N ILE A 196 3.14 17.06 -29.92
CA ILE A 196 3.62 16.59 -31.22
C ILE A 196 5.12 16.39 -31.16
N MET A 197 5.62 15.40 -31.89
CA MET A 197 7.04 15.04 -31.90
C MET A 197 7.45 14.66 -33.32
N TYR A 198 8.61 15.12 -33.77
CA TYR A 198 9.19 14.65 -35.02
C TYR A 198 9.70 13.22 -34.86
N THR A 199 9.35 12.31 -35.78
CA THR A 199 9.74 10.89 -35.66
C THR A 199 11.02 10.53 -36.40
N GLY A 200 11.61 11.49 -37.12
CA GLY A 200 12.90 11.31 -37.77
C GLY A 200 14.06 11.51 -36.80
N SER A 201 15.26 11.14 -37.23
CA SER A 201 16.48 11.50 -36.51
C SER A 201 16.71 13.01 -36.59
N GLU A 202 16.56 13.71 -35.48
CA GLU A 202 17.02 15.09 -35.35
C GLU A 202 18.54 15.13 -35.55
N GLY A 203 19.03 15.50 -36.75
CA GLY A 203 20.49 15.47 -36.97
C GLY A 203 21.07 15.71 -38.37
N ALA A 204 20.28 16.02 -39.39
CA ALA A 204 20.83 16.44 -40.69
C ALA A 204 20.50 17.92 -40.94
N MET A 205 21.23 18.81 -40.27
CA MET A 205 21.36 20.21 -40.69
C MET A 205 22.76 20.43 -41.22
#